data_AF-A0AAD5SF24-F1
#
_entry.id   AF-A0AAD5SF24-F1
#
_cell.length_a   1.000
_cell.length_b   1.000
_cell.length_c   1.000
_cell.angle_alpha   90.00
_cell.angle_beta   90.00
_cell.angle_gamma   90.00
#
_symmetry.space_group_name_H-M   'P 1'
#
loop_
_entity.id
_entity.type
_entity.pdbx_description
1 polymer ?
#
loop_
_entity_poly.entity_id
_entity_poly.type
_entity_poly.pdbx_seq_one_letter_code
_entity_poly.pdbx_strand_id
1 'polypeptide(L)'
;MDAALYETAPKVEYDTDLYYWDKKEVLLNQTGFEIVHFTGVGDGNKFMPESMLSELRKRKRHVETKLPEKIPACRAPLKRGGLCPRRDLRRCPIHGPIVPRDDEGEPLDAPKPTQPRAPWQEAEEEVRKALDMQAALAKLEQKGKTKRRKKDQGNLIDVNSKAEGNMAKLQKLMDGKAMRERTERVDEIERDLKMRDRKVNQW
;
A
#
# COMPACT_ATOMS: atom_id res chain seq x y z
N MET A 1 35.50 -1.87 -49.87
CA MET A 1 35.72 -1.80 -48.41
C MET A 1 35.57 -0.34 -48.05
N ASP A 2 34.39 0.01 -47.56
CA ASP A 2 33.84 1.35 -47.73
C ASP A 2 34.40 2.29 -46.66
N ALA A 3 35.32 3.16 -47.06
CA ALA A 3 35.99 4.12 -46.17
C ALA A 3 35.00 4.97 -45.35
N ALA A 4 33.84 5.27 -45.93
CA ALA A 4 32.76 6.00 -45.25
C ALA A 4 32.23 5.29 -44.00
N LEU A 5 32.24 3.94 -43.96
CA LEU A 5 31.76 3.19 -42.80
C LEU A 5 32.70 3.31 -41.61
N TYR A 6 34.02 3.35 -41.84
CA TYR A 6 35.01 3.50 -40.77
C TYR A 6 34.97 4.86 -40.09
N GLU A 7 34.58 5.92 -40.80
CA GLU A 7 34.39 7.25 -40.22
C GLU A 7 33.17 7.32 -39.30
N THR A 8 32.10 6.59 -39.64
CA THR A 8 30.88 6.50 -38.82
C THR A 8 30.96 5.50 -37.66
N ALA A 9 31.96 4.61 -37.66
CA ALA A 9 32.03 3.53 -36.70
C ALA A 9 32.36 4.05 -35.28
N PRO A 10 31.68 3.54 -34.23
CA PRO A 10 31.97 3.92 -32.87
C PRO A 10 33.38 3.43 -32.47
N LYS A 11 34.20 4.33 -31.96
CA LYS A 11 35.50 3.99 -31.37
C LYS A 11 35.26 3.38 -29.99
N VAL A 12 35.56 2.09 -29.86
CA VAL A 12 35.42 1.33 -28.61
C VAL A 12 36.80 0.89 -28.15
N GLU A 13 37.12 1.11 -26.89
CA GLU A 13 38.40 0.67 -26.30
C GLU A 13 38.47 -0.86 -26.27
N TYR A 14 39.66 -1.40 -26.51
CA TYR A 14 39.88 -2.83 -26.41
C TYR A 14 39.65 -3.34 -24.99
N ASP A 15 38.85 -4.41 -24.86
CA ASP A 15 38.55 -5.07 -23.59
C ASP A 15 38.33 -6.58 -23.85
N THR A 16 38.16 -7.35 -22.78
CA THR A 16 38.03 -8.82 -22.76
C THR A 16 36.89 -9.33 -23.64
N ASP A 17 35.82 -8.56 -23.81
CA ASP A 17 34.69 -8.86 -24.69
C ASP A 17 35.10 -8.96 -26.16
N LEU A 18 35.95 -8.04 -26.62
CA LEU A 18 36.49 -8.00 -27.98
C LEU A 18 37.44 -9.17 -28.25
N TYR A 19 38.15 -9.67 -27.24
CA TYR A 19 39.05 -10.83 -27.38
C TYR A 19 38.31 -12.14 -27.70
N TYR A 20 37.04 -12.26 -27.27
CA TYR A 20 36.21 -13.45 -27.48
C TYR A 20 35.13 -13.25 -28.56
N TRP A 21 35.08 -12.08 -29.21
CA TRP A 21 34.01 -11.68 -30.12
C TRP A 21 33.90 -12.59 -31.37
N ASP A 22 35.03 -12.96 -31.96
CA ASP A 22 35.13 -13.76 -33.18
C ASP A 22 35.38 -15.25 -32.93
N LYS A 23 35.66 -15.64 -31.67
CA LYS A 23 36.01 -17.02 -31.31
C LYS A 23 34.77 -17.86 -31.08
N LYS A 24 34.56 -18.87 -31.94
CA LYS A 24 33.48 -19.85 -31.81
C LYS A 24 33.77 -20.92 -30.75
N GLU A 25 35.01 -21.38 -30.70
CA GLU A 25 35.44 -22.43 -29.80
C GLU A 25 36.72 -21.97 -29.09
N VAL A 26 36.70 -22.03 -27.76
CA VAL A 26 37.85 -21.66 -26.94
C VAL A 26 38.12 -22.80 -25.98
N LEU A 27 39.34 -23.32 -26.01
CA LEU A 27 39.79 -24.34 -25.08
C LEU A 27 39.80 -23.75 -23.65
N LEU A 28 39.20 -24.48 -22.72
CA LEU A 28 39.21 -24.12 -21.30
C LEU A 28 40.63 -24.26 -20.72
N ASN A 29 41.41 -25.20 -21.25
CA ASN A 29 42.80 -25.43 -20.87
C ASN A 29 43.75 -24.76 -21.86
N GLN A 30 44.11 -23.50 -21.62
CA GLN A 30 45.05 -22.76 -22.48
C GLN A 30 46.50 -23.19 -22.29
N THR A 31 46.82 -23.89 -21.20
CA THR A 31 48.19 -24.23 -20.82
C THR A 31 48.73 -25.48 -21.52
N GLY A 32 47.89 -26.23 -22.23
CA GLY A 32 48.29 -27.45 -22.96
C GLY A 32 48.73 -28.61 -22.06
N PHE A 33 48.66 -28.48 -20.74
CA PHE A 33 48.98 -29.55 -19.81
C PHE A 33 47.74 -30.40 -19.51
N GLU A 34 47.91 -31.71 -19.55
CA GLU A 34 46.91 -32.67 -19.07
C GLU A 34 46.82 -32.56 -17.55
N ILE A 35 45.68 -32.05 -17.04
CA ILE A 35 45.47 -31.92 -15.60
C ILE A 35 44.96 -33.27 -15.08
N VAL A 36 45.90 -34.09 -14.61
CA VAL A 36 45.59 -35.38 -13.98
C VAL A 36 44.95 -35.13 -12.61
N HIS A 37 43.70 -35.54 -12.45
CA HIS A 37 43.00 -35.52 -11.16
C HIS A 37 42.95 -36.92 -10.55
N PHE A 38 42.66 -37.01 -9.26
CA PHE A 38 42.54 -38.29 -8.56
C PHE A 38 41.44 -39.21 -9.15
N THR A 39 40.46 -38.63 -9.85
CA THR A 39 39.37 -39.35 -10.53
C THR A 39 39.67 -39.67 -12.00
N GLY A 40 40.88 -39.40 -12.48
CA GLY A 40 41.32 -39.70 -13.85
C GLY A 40 41.90 -38.51 -14.60
N VAL A 41 42.37 -38.79 -15.83
CA VAL A 41 42.82 -37.78 -16.79
C VAL A 41 41.59 -37.26 -17.51
N GLY A 42 41.28 -35.98 -17.37
CA GLY A 42 40.26 -35.34 -18.19
C GLY A 42 40.85 -35.00 -19.56
N ASP A 43 40.14 -35.35 -20.63
CA ASP A 43 40.54 -34.97 -21.99
C ASP A 43 40.76 -33.45 -22.04
N GLY A 44 41.99 -33.02 -22.34
CA GLY A 44 42.39 -31.62 -22.33
C GLY A 44 41.63 -30.74 -23.33
N ASN A 45 40.84 -31.35 -24.22
CA ASN A 45 40.03 -30.72 -25.27
C ASN A 45 38.64 -30.30 -24.78
N LYS A 46 38.54 -29.79 -23.56
CA LYS A 46 37.27 -29.25 -23.06
C LYS A 46 37.10 -27.82 -23.57
N PHE A 47 36.18 -27.63 -24.52
CA PHE A 47 35.79 -26.30 -24.99
C PHE A 47 34.94 -25.59 -23.93
N MET A 48 35.04 -24.27 -23.87
CA MET A 48 34.08 -23.46 -23.09
C MET A 48 32.67 -23.66 -23.65
N PRO A 49 31.67 -23.85 -22.77
CA PRO A 49 30.28 -23.94 -23.22
C PRO A 49 29.83 -22.59 -23.81
N GLU A 50 28.93 -22.65 -24.80
CA GLU A 50 28.44 -21.43 -25.48
C GLU A 50 27.78 -20.44 -24.52
N SER A 51 27.15 -20.92 -23.45
CA SER A 51 26.58 -20.06 -22.40
C SER A 51 27.65 -19.16 -21.76
N MET A 52 28.81 -19.71 -21.41
CA MET A 52 29.93 -18.98 -20.82
C MET A 52 30.58 -18.04 -21.83
N LEU A 53 30.77 -18.46 -23.08
CA LEU A 53 31.26 -17.59 -24.16
C LEU A 53 30.33 -16.40 -24.40
N SER A 54 29.01 -16.62 -24.36
CA SER A 54 28.02 -15.56 -24.53
C SER A 54 28.10 -14.50 -23.43
N GLU A 55 28.53 -14.88 -22.22
CA GLU A 55 28.77 -13.94 -21.12
C GLU A 55 30.09 -13.19 -21.30
N LEU A 56 31.14 -13.88 -21.74
CA LEU A 56 32.45 -13.27 -22.00
C LEU A 56 32.41 -12.27 -23.14
N ARG A 57 31.57 -12.48 -24.16
CA ARG A 57 31.34 -11.54 -25.27
C ARG A 57 30.56 -10.28 -24.85
N LYS A 58 30.06 -10.19 -23.61
CA LYS A 58 29.32 -9.02 -23.13
C LYS A 58 30.25 -8.08 -22.36
N ARG A 59 30.27 -6.81 -22.78
CA ARG A 59 30.97 -5.77 -22.03
C ARG A 59 30.26 -5.45 -20.71
N LYS A 60 30.98 -5.59 -19.59
CA LYS A 60 30.51 -5.09 -18.30
C LYS A 60 30.79 -3.59 -18.22
N ARG A 61 29.73 -2.79 -18.12
CA ARG A 61 29.84 -1.33 -17.90
C ARG A 61 29.41 -1.01 -16.48
N HIS A 62 30.27 -0.31 -15.74
CA HIS A 62 29.87 0.30 -14.48
C HIS A 62 28.98 1.50 -14.79
N VAL A 63 27.71 1.41 -14.38
CA VAL A 63 26.79 2.55 -14.48
C VAL A 63 26.92 3.33 -13.18
N GLU A 64 27.58 4.47 -13.24
CA GLU A 64 27.61 5.40 -12.11
C GLU A 64 26.21 6.00 -11.94
N THR A 65 25.48 5.51 -10.94
CA THR A 65 24.23 6.11 -10.53
C THR A 65 24.55 7.35 -9.70
N LYS A 66 24.53 8.53 -10.33
CA LYS A 66 24.67 9.79 -9.60
C LYS A 66 23.50 9.94 -8.63
N LEU A 67 23.79 9.98 -7.33
CA LEU A 67 22.76 10.32 -6.34
C LEU A 67 22.31 11.77 -6.56
N PRO A 68 21.00 12.08 -6.40
CA PRO A 68 20.53 13.45 -6.49
C PRO A 68 21.12 14.29 -5.35
N GLU A 69 21.71 15.44 -5.69
CA GLU A 69 22.31 16.36 -4.70
C GLU A 69 21.28 16.93 -3.70
N LYS A 70 20.02 17.07 -4.13
CA LYS A 70 18.93 17.64 -3.32
C LYS A 70 17.69 16.76 -3.41
N ILE A 71 17.29 16.19 -2.27
CA ILE A 71 16.05 15.42 -2.13
C ILE A 71 14.94 16.38 -1.69
N PRO A 72 13.85 16.54 -2.46
CA PRO A 72 12.75 17.42 -2.11
C PRO A 72 12.01 16.92 -0.86
N ALA A 73 11.50 17.85 -0.07
CA ALA A 73 10.62 17.51 1.06
C ALA A 73 9.22 17.16 0.56
N CYS A 74 8.53 16.29 1.30
CA CYS A 74 7.17 15.86 0.98
C CYS A 74 6.17 17.01 0.98
N ARG A 75 6.32 18.00 1.88
CA ARG A 75 5.48 19.20 2.01
C ARG A 75 3.97 18.95 2.01
N ALA A 76 3.51 17.74 2.35
CA ALA A 76 2.08 17.46 2.46
C ALA A 76 1.52 18.07 3.75
N PRO A 77 0.28 18.60 3.75
CA PRO A 77 -0.34 19.19 4.92
C PRO A 77 -0.60 18.12 6.00
N LEU A 78 -0.15 18.39 7.22
CA LEU A 78 -0.29 17.50 8.37
C LEU A 78 -1.62 17.77 9.10
N LYS A 79 -2.20 16.73 9.70
CA LYS A 79 -3.45 16.83 10.50
C LYS A 79 -3.34 17.78 11.71
N ARG A 80 -2.13 17.99 12.23
CA ARG A 80 -1.86 18.87 13.38
C ARG A 80 -1.50 20.31 12.96
N GLY A 81 -1.60 20.63 11.68
CA GLY A 81 -1.08 21.87 11.10
C GLY A 81 0.38 21.72 10.65
N GLY A 82 0.80 22.54 9.68
CA GLY A 82 2.14 22.54 9.10
C GLY A 82 2.34 21.55 7.93
N LEU A 83 3.54 21.59 7.35
CA LEU A 83 3.93 20.76 6.20
C LEU A 83 4.87 19.62 6.60
N CYS A 84 4.80 18.50 5.88
CA CYS A 84 5.67 17.35 6.14
C CYS A 84 7.15 17.65 5.82
N PRO A 85 8.08 17.55 6.81
CA PRO A 85 9.50 17.85 6.61
C PRO A 85 10.31 16.69 6.01
N ARG A 86 9.72 15.49 5.87
CA ARG A 86 10.44 14.29 5.40
C ARG A 86 10.94 14.45 3.95
N ARG A 87 12.17 14.00 3.69
CA ARG A 87 12.85 14.03 2.39
C ARG A 87 13.18 12.62 1.94
N ASP A 88 12.21 11.92 1.34
CA ASP A 88 12.39 10.57 0.81
C ASP A 88 12.63 10.65 -0.72
N LEU A 89 13.29 9.67 -1.37
CA LEU A 89 13.63 9.78 -2.79
C LEU A 89 12.43 9.66 -3.75
N ARG A 90 11.46 8.80 -3.43
CA ARG A 90 10.32 8.48 -4.32
C ARG A 90 8.97 8.61 -3.64
N ARG A 91 8.85 8.14 -2.40
CA ARG A 91 7.57 8.04 -1.68
C ARG A 91 7.74 8.34 -0.20
N CYS A 92 6.90 9.20 0.33
CA CYS A 92 6.71 9.40 1.76
C CYS A 92 5.84 8.27 2.33
N PRO A 93 6.23 7.61 3.43
CA PRO A 93 5.43 6.55 4.06
C PRO A 93 4.05 7.00 4.56
N ILE A 94 3.89 8.30 4.81
CA ILE A 94 2.66 8.87 5.41
C ILE A 94 1.73 9.40 4.32
N HIS A 95 2.27 10.09 3.30
CA HIS A 95 1.49 10.86 2.33
C HIS A 95 1.58 10.32 0.89
N GLY A 96 2.35 9.25 0.66
CA GLY A 96 2.48 8.65 -0.66
C GLY A 96 3.53 9.35 -1.54
N PRO A 97 3.35 9.38 -2.87
CA PRO A 97 4.38 9.86 -3.80
C PRO A 97 4.78 11.31 -3.52
N ILE A 98 6.08 11.60 -3.62
CA ILE A 98 6.59 12.95 -3.44
C ILE A 98 6.42 13.70 -4.76
N VAL A 99 5.52 14.68 -4.74
CA VAL A 99 5.21 15.59 -5.85
C VAL A 99 5.67 17.01 -5.49
N PRO A 100 6.03 17.86 -6.47
CA PRO A 100 6.35 19.25 -6.20
C PRO A 100 5.11 19.96 -5.62
N ARG A 101 5.28 20.57 -4.45
CA ARG A 101 4.23 21.30 -3.73
C ARG A 101 4.70 22.71 -3.35
N ASP A 102 3.75 23.62 -3.32
CA ASP A 102 3.94 25.01 -2.91
C ASP A 102 4.13 25.16 -1.39
N ASP A 103 4.32 26.40 -0.95
CA ASP A 103 4.50 26.76 0.46
C ASP A 103 3.27 26.47 1.34
N GLU A 104 2.12 26.24 0.72
CA GLU A 104 0.87 25.86 1.37
C GLU A 104 0.61 24.34 1.32
N GLY A 105 1.46 23.59 0.61
CA GLY A 105 1.36 22.14 0.47
C GLY A 105 0.42 21.66 -0.64
N GLU A 106 -0.04 22.56 -1.51
CA GLU A 106 -0.79 22.21 -2.72
C GLU A 106 0.17 21.71 -3.83
N PRO A 107 -0.15 20.60 -4.53
CA PRO A 107 0.64 20.16 -5.66
C PRO A 107 0.56 21.14 -6.83
N LEU A 108 1.71 21.56 -7.36
CA LEU A 108 1.82 22.49 -8.49
C LEU A 108 1.23 21.91 -9.79
N ASP A 109 1.48 20.61 -10.03
CA ASP A 109 0.99 19.88 -11.20
C ASP A 109 -0.37 19.21 -10.94
N ALA A 110 -1.14 19.67 -9.96
CA ALA A 110 -2.51 19.20 -9.85
C ALA A 110 -3.26 19.63 -11.12
N PRO A 111 -3.75 18.70 -11.97
CA PRO A 111 -4.77 19.09 -12.92
C PRO A 111 -5.92 19.61 -12.07
N LYS A 112 -6.14 20.93 -12.08
CA LYS A 112 -7.37 21.50 -11.53
C LYS A 112 -8.49 20.67 -12.14
N PRO A 113 -9.39 20.07 -11.34
CA PRO A 113 -10.51 19.34 -11.91
C PRO A 113 -11.47 20.36 -12.53
N THR A 114 -11.11 20.90 -13.69
CA THR A 114 -12.06 21.36 -14.71
C THR A 114 -12.55 20.13 -15.46
N GLN A 115 -12.98 19.10 -14.71
CA GLN A 115 -13.88 18.11 -15.26
C GLN A 115 -15.20 18.87 -15.39
N PRO A 116 -15.79 19.02 -16.60
CA PRO A 116 -17.16 19.49 -16.69
C PRO A 116 -18.00 18.56 -15.82
N ARG A 117 -18.80 19.16 -14.94
CA ARG A 117 -19.62 18.44 -13.99
C ARG A 117 -20.44 17.40 -14.76
N ALA A 118 -20.24 16.14 -14.42
CA ALA A 118 -20.85 15.07 -15.20
C ALA A 118 -22.37 15.07 -14.95
N PRO A 119 -23.22 14.81 -15.95
CA PRO A 119 -24.68 14.90 -15.81
C PRO A 119 -25.26 14.04 -14.67
N TRP A 120 -24.62 12.91 -14.36
CA TRP A 120 -25.04 12.05 -13.24
C TRP A 120 -24.82 12.69 -11.85
N GLN A 121 -23.88 13.63 -11.72
CA GLN A 121 -23.61 14.33 -10.46
C GLN A 121 -24.69 15.36 -10.13
N GLU A 122 -25.42 15.86 -11.13
CA GLU A 122 -26.59 16.71 -10.93
C GLU A 122 -27.79 15.85 -10.52
N ALA A 123 -28.01 14.72 -11.18
CA ALA A 123 -29.04 13.76 -10.81
C ALA A 123 -28.86 13.23 -9.36
N GLU A 124 -27.63 12.95 -8.93
CA GLU A 124 -27.36 12.55 -7.54
C GLU A 124 -27.68 13.66 -6.53
N GLU A 125 -27.41 14.92 -6.86
CA GLU A 125 -27.76 16.04 -5.97
C GLU A 125 -29.26 16.27 -5.89
N GLU A 126 -29.99 16.10 -7.00
CA GLU A 126 -31.46 16.16 -7.02
C GLU A 126 -32.06 15.04 -6.18
N VAL A 127 -31.59 13.80 -6.34
CA VAL A 127 -32.01 12.66 -5.51
C VAL A 127 -31.70 12.92 -4.04
N ARG A 128 -30.51 13.46 -3.72
CA ARG A 128 -30.10 13.76 -2.35
C ARG A 128 -30.92 14.88 -1.70
N LYS A 129 -31.36 15.88 -2.47
CA LYS A 129 -32.31 16.92 -2.05
C LYS A 129 -33.71 16.34 -1.87
N ALA A 130 -34.18 15.51 -2.80
CA ALA A 130 -35.49 14.88 -2.73
C ALA A 130 -35.63 13.92 -1.54
N LEU A 131 -34.56 13.22 -1.16
CA LEU A 131 -34.50 12.35 0.01
C LEU A 131 -34.20 13.08 1.33
N ASP A 132 -34.11 14.42 1.34
CA ASP A 132 -33.83 15.26 2.50
C ASP A 132 -32.63 14.76 3.35
N MET A 133 -31.64 14.16 2.68
CA MET A 133 -30.47 13.57 3.34
C MET A 133 -29.64 14.62 4.08
N GLN A 134 -29.72 15.89 3.66
CA GLN A 134 -29.08 17.00 4.37
C GLN A 134 -29.70 17.23 5.75
N ALA A 135 -31.02 17.16 5.90
CA ALA A 135 -31.66 17.25 7.21
C ALA A 135 -31.36 16.02 8.09
N ALA A 136 -31.27 14.82 7.49
CA ALA A 136 -30.89 13.60 8.20
C ALA A 136 -29.44 13.66 8.73
N LEU A 137 -28.50 14.15 7.93
CA LEU A 137 -27.10 14.36 8.34
C LEU A 137 -26.97 15.47 9.39
N ALA A 138 -27.71 16.57 9.26
CA ALA A 138 -27.73 17.64 10.26
C ALA A 138 -28.23 17.15 11.64
N LYS A 139 -29.24 16.26 11.66
CA LYS A 139 -29.73 15.62 12.90
C LYS A 139 -28.68 14.69 13.52
N LEU A 140 -27.89 13.96 12.71
CA LEU A 140 -26.80 13.11 13.19
C LEU A 140 -25.64 13.94 13.77
N GLU A 141 -25.27 15.06 13.14
CA GLU A 141 -24.23 15.96 13.66
C GLU A 141 -24.61 16.59 15.01
N GLN A 142 -25.86 17.02 15.19
CA GLN A 142 -26.33 17.55 16.47
C GLN A 142 -26.27 16.48 17.59
N LYS A 143 -26.57 15.22 17.27
CA LYS A 143 -26.49 14.09 18.20
C LYS A 143 -25.05 13.72 18.57
N GLY A 144 -24.07 13.99 17.69
CA GLY A 144 -22.65 13.79 17.95
C GLY A 144 -22.01 14.84 18.87
N LYS A 145 -22.45 16.11 18.79
CA LYS A 145 -21.90 17.23 19.57
C LYS A 145 -22.24 17.13 21.07
N THR A 146 -23.42 16.64 21.44
CA THR A 146 -23.83 16.43 22.85
C THR A 146 -23.07 15.30 23.54
N LYS A 147 -22.67 14.24 22.81
CA LYS A 147 -21.82 13.17 23.37
C LYS A 147 -20.36 13.58 23.57
N ARG A 148 -19.81 14.48 22.74
CA ARG A 148 -18.42 14.94 22.85
C ARG A 148 -18.15 15.74 24.13
N ARG A 149 -19.06 16.61 24.56
CA ARG A 149 -18.91 17.41 25.80
C ARG A 149 -18.74 16.58 27.08
N LYS A 150 -19.16 15.31 27.10
CA LYS A 150 -18.95 14.40 28.25
C LYS A 150 -17.58 13.74 28.28
N LYS A 151 -16.81 13.78 27.19
CA LYS A 151 -15.51 13.10 27.07
C LYS A 151 -14.31 14.01 27.41
N ASP A 152 -14.54 15.30 27.58
CA ASP A 152 -13.50 16.29 27.90
C ASP A 152 -13.23 16.41 29.42
N GLN A 153 -13.91 15.62 30.26
CA GLN A 153 -13.43 15.34 31.61
C GLN A 153 -12.30 14.32 31.44
N GLY A 154 -11.07 14.76 31.69
CA GLY A 154 -9.87 13.95 31.45
C GLY A 154 -9.97 12.55 32.04
N ASN A 155 -9.20 11.60 31.49
CA ASN A 155 -9.10 10.21 31.95
C ASN A 155 -8.45 10.08 33.36
N LEU A 156 -8.73 11.00 34.28
CA LEU A 156 -8.40 10.87 35.69
C LEU A 156 -9.38 9.88 36.30
N ILE A 157 -8.87 8.67 36.58
CA ILE A 157 -9.59 7.67 37.36
C ILE A 157 -9.39 8.05 38.83
N ASP A 158 -10.49 8.31 39.53
CA ASP A 158 -10.46 8.70 40.93
C ASP A 158 -9.99 7.50 41.77
N VAL A 159 -8.79 7.55 42.34
CA VAL A 159 -8.10 6.41 42.98
C VAL A 159 -8.86 5.90 44.22
N ASN A 160 -9.65 6.78 44.85
CA ASN A 160 -10.52 6.42 45.98
C ASN A 160 -11.89 5.89 45.55
N SER A 161 -12.21 5.89 44.26
CA SER A 161 -13.46 5.30 43.78
C SER A 161 -13.34 3.78 43.81
N LYS A 162 -14.35 3.11 44.40
CA LYS A 162 -14.43 1.65 44.35
C LYS A 162 -14.73 1.24 42.91
N ALA A 163 -13.77 0.59 42.26
CA ALA A 163 -13.97 0.05 40.92
C ALA A 163 -15.13 -0.95 40.95
N GLU A 164 -16.17 -0.71 40.15
CA GLU A 164 -17.27 -1.65 40.02
C GLU A 164 -16.76 -2.98 39.46
N GLY A 165 -16.95 -4.06 40.22
CA GLY A 165 -16.58 -5.40 39.80
C GLY A 165 -17.31 -5.81 38.52
N ASN A 166 -16.73 -6.75 37.78
CA ASN A 166 -17.27 -7.22 36.51
C ASN A 166 -18.73 -7.73 36.63
N MET A 167 -19.06 -8.35 37.77
CA MET A 167 -20.42 -8.82 38.07
C MET A 167 -21.43 -7.67 38.21
N ALA A 168 -21.07 -6.58 38.89
CA ALA A 168 -21.95 -5.43 39.04
C ALA A 168 -22.22 -4.74 37.70
N LYS A 169 -21.22 -4.68 36.82
CA LYS A 169 -21.36 -4.16 35.45
C LYS A 169 -22.28 -5.04 34.61
N LEU A 170 -22.10 -6.36 34.69
CA LEU A 170 -22.94 -7.34 33.99
C LEU A 170 -24.40 -7.25 34.45
N GLN A 171 -24.63 -7.12 35.76
CA GLN A 171 -25.98 -7.00 36.30
C GLN A 171 -26.69 -5.75 35.80
N LYS A 172 -26.02 -4.59 35.79
CA LYS A 172 -26.57 -3.35 35.19
C LYS A 172 -26.89 -3.48 33.70
N LEU A 173 -26.10 -4.26 32.96
CA LEU A 173 -26.37 -4.57 31.55
C LEU A 173 -27.62 -5.44 31.40
N MET A 174 -27.77 -6.46 32.26
CA MET A 174 -28.95 -7.34 32.28
C MET A 174 -30.22 -6.61 32.73
N ASP A 175 -30.10 -5.69 33.70
CA ASP A 175 -31.19 -4.86 34.22
C ASP A 175 -31.54 -3.68 33.30
N GLY A 176 -30.81 -3.49 32.21
CA GLY A 176 -31.05 -2.41 31.26
C GLY A 176 -32.41 -2.55 30.56
N LYS A 177 -33.11 -1.42 30.38
CA LYS A 177 -34.42 -1.37 29.71
C LYS A 177 -34.44 -2.10 28.36
N ALA A 178 -33.37 -1.97 27.56
CA ALA A 178 -33.26 -2.61 26.26
C ALA A 178 -33.04 -4.13 26.30
N MET A 179 -32.56 -4.68 27.42
CA MET A 179 -32.51 -6.13 27.64
C MET A 179 -33.89 -6.63 28.10
N ARG A 180 -34.56 -5.90 29.00
CA ARG A 180 -35.94 -6.21 29.43
C ARG A 180 -36.93 -6.22 28.27
N GLU A 181 -36.88 -5.22 27.40
CA GLU A 181 -37.74 -5.15 26.22
C GLU A 181 -37.49 -6.32 25.24
N ARG A 182 -36.24 -6.78 25.14
CA ARG A 182 -35.90 -7.96 24.33
C ARG A 182 -36.42 -9.25 24.95
N THR A 183 -36.28 -9.43 26.26
CA THR A 183 -36.81 -10.61 26.95
C THR A 183 -38.34 -10.62 26.88
N GLU A 184 -39.00 -9.49 27.12
CA GLU A 184 -40.46 -9.36 27.01
C GLU A 184 -40.95 -9.71 25.60
N ARG A 185 -40.27 -9.23 24.56
CA ARG A 185 -40.60 -9.57 23.16
C ARG A 185 -40.43 -11.06 22.86
N VAL A 186 -39.37 -11.69 23.37
CA VAL A 186 -39.14 -13.13 23.20
C VAL A 186 -40.23 -13.92 23.94
N ASP A 187 -40.57 -13.52 25.17
CA ASP A 187 -41.64 -14.15 25.95
C ASP A 187 -43.00 -13.99 25.27
N GLU A 188 -43.28 -12.84 24.66
CA GLU A 188 -44.50 -12.63 23.87
C GLU A 188 -44.56 -13.58 22.67
N ILE A 189 -43.47 -13.70 21.92
CA ILE A 189 -43.39 -14.64 20.79
C ILE A 189 -43.59 -16.09 21.28
N GLU A 190 -42.98 -16.46 22.41
CA GLU A 190 -43.13 -17.80 22.97
C GLU A 190 -44.56 -18.09 23.43
N ARG A 191 -45.23 -17.13 24.09
CA ARG A 191 -46.65 -17.24 24.45
C ARG A 191 -47.53 -17.41 23.21
N ASP A 192 -47.26 -16.62 22.17
CA ASP A 192 -47.95 -16.68 20.88
C ASP A 192 -47.81 -18.05 20.21
N LEU A 193 -46.60 -18.62 20.21
CA LEU A 193 -46.33 -19.94 19.66
C LEU A 193 -47.07 -21.04 20.44
N LYS A 194 -47.01 -21.00 21.78
CA LYS A 194 -47.73 -21.96 22.65
C LYS A 194 -49.25 -21.90 22.49
N MET A 195 -49.82 -20.71 22.26
CA MET A 195 -51.25 -20.54 22.00
C MET A 195 -51.67 -21.09 20.63
N ARG A 196 -50.78 -21.02 19.63
CA ARG A 196 -51.01 -21.61 18.30
C ARG A 196 -50.95 -23.13 18.34
N ASP A 197 -49.98 -23.72 19.06
CA ASP A 197 -49.84 -25.18 19.20
C ASP A 197 -51.04 -25.85 19.89
N ARG A 198 -51.74 -25.13 20.77
CA ARG A 198 -52.94 -25.64 21.44
C ARG A 198 -54.10 -25.93 20.48
N LYS A 199 -54.13 -25.29 19.31
CA LYS A 199 -55.11 -25.55 18.22
C LYS A 199 -54.67 -26.65 17.26
N VAL A 200 -53.41 -27.09 17.31
CA VAL A 200 -52.85 -28.10 16.39
C VAL A 200 -53.05 -29.53 16.93
N ASN A 201 -53.23 -29.70 18.25
CA ASN A 201 -53.46 -31.00 18.89
C ASN A 201 -54.91 -31.24 19.39
N GLN A 202 -55.90 -30.52 18.85
CA GLN A 202 -57.31 -30.88 19.03
C GLN A 202 -57.76 -31.71 17.83
N TRP A 203 -57.93 -33.02 18.03
CA TRP A 203 -58.51 -33.95 17.06
C TRP A 203 -60.00 -34.10 17.35
#